data_AF-A0A061SBF4-F1
#
_entry.id   AF-A0A061SBF4-F1
#
_cell.length_a   1.000
_cell.length_b   1.000
_cell.length_c   1.000
_cell.angle_alpha   90.00
_cell.angle_beta   90.00
_cell.angle_gamma   90.00
#
_symmetry.space_group_name_H-M   'P 1'
#
loop_
_entity.id
_entity.type
_entity.pdbx_description
1 polymer ?
#
loop_
_entity_poly.entity_id
_entity_poly.type
_entity_poly.pdbx_seq_one_letter_code
_entity_poly.pdbx_strand_id
1 'polypeptide(L)'
;NLLLEQECAADDEDARAASLQLYFAHQSQVLALLAALGVGGEVPLPEDLSHVDLTLRTAGEVGSFDPEKLFIDIVYCVTADRCQRTSAKTCSEGICPWKDF
;
A
#
# COMPACT_ATOMS: atom_id res chain seq x y z
N ASN A 1 -10.88 11.78 19.55
CA ASN A 1 -9.80 12.77 19.75
C ASN A 1 -8.59 12.01 20.27
N LEU A 2 -7.77 11.49 19.37
CA LEU A 2 -6.46 10.88 19.61
C LEU A 2 -5.82 10.74 18.22
N LEU A 3 -5.23 11.84 17.76
CA LEU A 3 -4.23 11.83 16.70
C LEU A 3 -2.96 11.25 17.34
N LEU A 4 -2.66 9.99 17.05
CA LEU A 4 -1.29 9.50 17.18
C LEU A 4 -0.60 9.82 15.86
N GLU A 5 0.11 10.95 15.85
CA GLU A 5 1.20 11.18 14.91
C GLU A 5 2.30 10.19 15.28
N GLN A 6 2.28 8.99 14.68
CA GLN A 6 3.47 8.16 14.64
C GLN A 6 4.43 8.82 13.65
N GLU A 7 5.40 9.55 14.19
CA GLU A 7 6.65 9.87 13.53
C GLU A 7 7.30 8.55 13.12
N CYS A 8 7.16 8.18 11.84
CA CYS A 8 8.15 7.32 11.23
C CYS A 8 9.44 8.16 11.17
N ALA A 9 10.43 7.76 11.96
CA ALA A 9 11.77 8.33 11.93
C ALA A 9 12.28 8.35 10.48
N ALA A 10 12.24 9.54 9.88
CA ALA A 10 12.90 9.84 8.63
C ALA A 10 14.37 10.13 8.95
N ASP A 11 15.12 9.09 9.28
CA ASP A 11 16.58 9.12 9.10
C ASP A 11 16.83 8.81 7.62
N ASP A 12 16.72 9.82 6.77
CA ASP A 12 17.49 9.98 5.53
C ASP A 12 17.05 11.27 4.82
N GLU A 13 18.03 12.10 4.44
CA GLU A 13 17.92 13.43 3.81
C GLU A 13 17.15 13.48 2.47
N ASP A 14 16.49 12.39 2.07
CA ASP A 14 15.71 12.25 0.83
C ASP A 14 14.19 12.10 1.07
N ALA A 15 13.69 12.54 2.23
CA ALA A 15 12.26 12.60 2.55
C ALA A 15 11.53 13.65 1.67
N ARG A 16 11.43 13.39 0.36
CA ARG A 16 10.39 13.98 -0.50
C ARG A 16 9.06 13.70 0.20
N ALA A 17 8.37 14.77 0.60
CA ALA A 17 7.13 14.73 1.38
C ALA A 17 6.22 13.56 0.97
N ALA A 18 6.33 12.46 1.70
CA ALA A 18 5.43 11.34 1.56
C ALA A 18 4.15 11.74 2.29
N SER A 19 3.12 12.14 1.54
CA SER A 19 1.81 12.37 2.13
C SER A 19 1.24 11.04 2.58
N LEU A 20 1.21 10.79 3.89
CA LEU A 20 0.56 9.62 4.47
C LEU A 20 -0.91 9.93 4.74
N GLN A 21 -1.81 9.07 4.26
CA GLN A 21 -3.24 9.13 4.58
C GLN A 21 -3.65 7.83 5.27
N LEU A 22 -4.23 7.95 6.46
CA LEU A 22 -4.65 6.83 7.29
C LEU A 22 -6.18 6.73 7.33
N TYR A 23 -6.70 5.54 7.05
CA TYR A 23 -8.12 5.24 7.09
C TYR A 23 -8.37 4.11 8.09
N PHE A 24 -9.12 4.41 9.15
CA PHE A 24 -9.56 3.39 10.10
C PHE A 24 -10.82 2.71 9.59
N ALA A 25 -10.78 1.38 9.52
CA ALA A 25 -11.83 0.57 8.94
C ALA A 25 -12.04 -0.72 9.74
N HIS A 26 -13.23 -1.31 9.61
CA HIS A 26 -13.52 -2.64 10.14
C HIS A 26 -12.88 -3.74 9.28
N GLN A 27 -12.61 -4.91 9.89
CA GLN A 27 -12.08 -6.08 9.18
C GLN A 27 -12.90 -6.47 7.94
N SER A 28 -14.23 -6.30 7.98
CA SER A 28 -15.11 -6.54 6.83
C SER A 28 -14.86 -5.61 5.65
N GLN A 29 -14.48 -4.35 5.92
CA GLN A 29 -14.13 -3.37 4.89
C GLN A 29 -12.76 -3.68 4.29
N VAL A 30 -11.81 -4.14 5.10
CA VAL A 30 -10.48 -4.61 4.61
C VAL A 30 -10.65 -5.80 3.67
N LEU A 31 -11.46 -6.79 4.05
CA LEU A 31 -11.80 -7.92 3.17
C LEU A 31 -12.47 -7.48 1.87
N ALA A 32 -13.43 -6.55 1.95
CA ALA A 32 -14.09 -6.03 0.78
C ALA A 32 -13.12 -5.31 -0.17
N LEU A 33 -12.16 -4.54 0.36
CA LEU A 33 -11.12 -3.88 -0.41
C LEU A 33 -10.21 -4.90 -1.11
N LEU A 34 -9.70 -5.91 -0.38
CA LEU A 34 -8.85 -6.96 -0.95
C LEU A 34 -9.58 -7.72 -2.08
N ALA A 35 -10.86 -8.04 -1.86
CA ALA A 35 -11.69 -8.67 -2.88
C ALA A 35 -11.93 -7.76 -4.10
N ALA A 36 -12.15 -6.46 -3.90
CA ALA A 36 -12.35 -5.49 -4.97
C ALA A 36 -11.07 -5.28 -5.81
N LEU A 37 -9.91 -5.28 -5.16
CA LEU A 37 -8.61 -5.31 -5.82
C LEU A 37 -8.38 -6.63 -6.58
N GLY A 38 -9.23 -7.64 -6.37
CA GLY A 38 -9.08 -8.95 -6.98
C GLY A 38 -7.83 -9.67 -6.49
N VAL A 39 -7.35 -9.33 -5.29
CA VAL A 39 -6.33 -10.08 -4.59
C VAL A 39 -6.93 -11.43 -4.21
N GLY A 40 -6.71 -12.43 -5.06
CA GLY A 40 -7.35 -13.74 -4.97
C GLY A 40 -6.36 -14.87 -4.70
N GLY A 41 -6.76 -15.78 -3.80
CA GLY A 41 -6.05 -17.03 -3.52
C GLY A 41 -5.21 -16.96 -2.24
N GLU A 42 -5.80 -17.34 -1.11
CA GLU A 42 -5.14 -17.50 0.20
C GLU A 42 -4.62 -16.22 0.88
N VAL A 43 -5.39 -15.14 0.85
CA VAL A 43 -5.13 -14.04 1.77
C VAL A 43 -5.63 -14.43 3.17
N PRO A 44 -4.76 -14.45 4.20
CA PRO A 44 -5.19 -14.71 5.57
C PRO A 44 -6.25 -13.70 6.02
N LEU A 45 -7.22 -14.17 6.82
CA LEU A 45 -8.27 -13.32 7.38
C LEU A 45 -7.66 -12.15 8.17
N PRO A 46 -8.21 -10.94 8.06
CA PRO A 46 -7.70 -9.81 8.81
C PRO A 46 -7.89 -10.02 10.30
N GLU A 47 -6.82 -9.77 11.05
CA GLU A 47 -6.80 -9.74 12.51
C GLU A 47 -6.89 -8.29 13.00
N ASP A 48 -6.89 -8.07 14.31
CA ASP A 48 -6.85 -6.73 14.89
C ASP A 48 -5.58 -5.99 14.44
N LEU A 49 -5.73 -4.73 14.04
CA LEU A 49 -4.66 -3.86 13.52
C LEU A 49 -4.03 -4.32 12.19
N SER A 50 -4.63 -5.29 11.51
CA SER A 50 -4.32 -5.56 10.11
C SER A 50 -4.57 -4.33 9.23
N HIS A 51 -3.77 -4.17 8.18
CA HIS A 51 -3.84 -3.01 7.30
C HIS A 51 -3.43 -3.36 5.87
N VAL A 52 -3.84 -2.49 4.95
CA VAL A 52 -3.45 -2.53 3.54
C VAL A 52 -2.75 -1.22 3.22
N ASP A 53 -1.50 -1.31 2.80
CA ASP A 53 -0.73 -0.18 2.31
C ASP A 53 -0.87 -0.09 0.80
N LEU A 54 -1.23 1.11 0.33
CA LEU A 54 -1.26 1.48 -1.08
C LEU A 54 -0.23 2.58 -1.28
N THR A 55 0.91 2.24 -1.89
CA THR A 55 2.01 3.19 -2.07
C THR A 55 2.16 3.54 -3.54
N LEU A 56 2.01 4.82 -3.87
CA LEU A 56 2.37 5.34 -5.19
C LEU A 56 3.90 5.46 -5.29
N ARG A 57 4.48 4.70 -6.22
CA ARG A 57 5.93 4.66 -6.49
C ARG A 57 6.20 5.09 -7.93
N THR A 58 7.42 5.53 -8.20
CA THR A 58 7.94 5.77 -9.55
C THR A 58 9.19 4.93 -9.76
N ALA A 59 9.32 4.29 -10.92
CA ALA A 59 10.57 3.65 -11.31
C ALA A 59 11.48 4.64 -12.03
N GLY A 60 12.72 4.82 -11.59
CA GLY A 60 13.66 5.73 -12.24
C GLY A 60 14.78 6.23 -11.33
N GLU A 61 15.64 7.08 -11.88
CA GLU A 61 16.69 7.75 -11.12
C GLU A 61 16.10 8.83 -10.21
N VAL A 62 16.67 8.96 -9.01
CA VAL A 62 16.31 10.01 -8.04
C VAL A 62 16.44 11.37 -8.71
N GLY A 63 15.37 12.17 -8.66
CA GLY A 63 15.30 13.50 -9.29
C GLY A 63 14.66 13.54 -10.67
N SER A 64 14.48 12.38 -11.34
CA SER A 64 13.68 12.29 -12.56
C SER A 64 12.23 11.92 -12.22
N PHE A 65 11.25 12.64 -12.80
CA PHE A 65 9.83 12.29 -12.69
C PHE A 65 9.32 11.88 -14.06
N ASP A 66 8.93 10.62 -14.17
CA ASP A 66 8.31 10.06 -15.37
C ASP A 66 6.92 9.51 -14.98
N PRO A 67 5.82 10.19 -15.37
CA PRO A 67 4.48 9.76 -15.01
C PRO A 67 4.09 8.42 -15.65
N GLU A 68 4.76 8.01 -16.73
CA GLU A 68 4.52 6.70 -17.36
C GLU A 68 5.11 5.55 -16.55
N LYS A 69 5.99 5.84 -15.60
CA LYS A 69 6.62 4.87 -14.70
C LYS A 69 6.03 4.88 -13.29
N LEU A 70 4.88 5.52 -13.11
CA LEU A 70 4.14 5.49 -11.86
C LEU A 70 3.40 4.16 -11.72
N PHE A 71 3.48 3.58 -10.53
CA PHE A 71 2.77 2.37 -10.19
C PHE A 71 2.35 2.33 -8.73
N ILE A 72 1.31 1.54 -8.42
CA ILE A 72 0.86 1.25 -7.06
C ILE A 72 1.47 -0.06 -6.59
N ASP A 73 2.17 0.01 -5.45
CA ASP A 73 2.60 -1.14 -4.66
C ASP A 73 1.56 -1.40 -3.58
N ILE A 74 1.03 -2.62 -3.53
CA ILE A 74 -0.02 -3.03 -2.59
C ILE A 74 0.59 -4.04 -1.63
N VAL A 75 0.56 -3.72 -0.33
CA VAL A 75 1.03 -4.64 0.72
C VAL A 75 -0.11 -4.87 1.69
N TYR A 76 -0.38 -6.14 1.98
CA TYR A 76 -1.32 -6.50 3.03
C TYR A 76 -0.56 -7.07 4.22
N CYS A 77 -0.79 -6.50 5.39
CA CYS A 77 -0.22 -6.94 6.64
C CYS A 77 -1.32 -7.44 7.57
N VAL A 78 -1.28 -8.72 7.93
CA VAL A 78 -2.21 -9.27 8.94
C VAL A 78 -1.79 -8.82 10.33
N THR A 79 -0.48 -8.76 10.56
CA THR A 79 0.19 -8.24 11.75
C THR A 79 1.39 -7.43 11.29
N ALA A 80 2.00 -6.64 12.20
CA ALA A 80 3.15 -5.80 11.88
C ALA A 80 4.32 -6.57 11.24
N ASP A 81 4.51 -7.84 11.62
CA ASP A 81 5.61 -8.69 11.13
C ASP A 81 5.20 -9.67 10.02
N ARG A 82 3.91 -9.71 9.66
CA ARG A 82 3.37 -10.66 8.68
C ARG A 82 2.68 -9.92 7.54
N CYS A 83 3.51 -9.46 6.62
CA CYS A 83 3.12 -8.72 5.42
C CYS A 83 3.40 -9.51 4.15
N GLN A 84 2.50 -9.37 3.17
CA GLN A 84 2.64 -9.93 1.85
C GLN A 84 2.39 -8.84 0.81
N ARG A 85 3.37 -8.64 -0.08
CA ARG A 85 3.17 -7.86 -1.30
C ARG A 85 2.19 -8.60 -2.19
N THR A 86 1.18 -7.89 -2.66
CA THR A 86 0.12 -8.45 -3.49
C THR A 86 -0.11 -7.61 -4.74
N SER A 87 -0.78 -8.17 -5.73
CA SER A 87 -1.13 -7.52 -6.98
C SER A 87 -2.63 -7.44 -7.11
N ALA A 88 -3.16 -6.29 -7.52
CA ALA A 88 -4.52 -6.25 -7.99
C ALA A 88 -4.65 -7.11 -9.27
N LYS A 89 -5.84 -7.67 -9.52
CA LYS A 89 -6.09 -8.61 -10.62
C LYS A 89 -5.79 -8.02 -12.01
N THR A 90 -5.84 -6.70 -12.14
CA THR A 90 -5.52 -5.96 -13.36
C THR A 90 -4.01 -5.81 -13.60
N CYS A 91 -3.17 -6.30 -12.69
CA CYS A 91 -1.73 -6.04 -12.67
C CYS A 91 -0.92 -7.31 -12.94
N SER A 92 0.11 -7.18 -13.78
CA SER A 92 1.10 -8.24 -14.01
C SER A 92 2.25 -8.09 -13.00
N GLU A 93 2.67 -9.20 -12.39
CA GLU A 93 3.92 -9.28 -11.60
C GLU A 93 4.03 -8.32 -10.40
N GLY A 94 2.92 -7.92 -9.76
CA GLY A 94 2.98 -7.08 -8.56
C GLY A 94 3.16 -5.58 -8.80
N ILE A 95 3.09 -5.14 -10.06
CA ILE A 95 3.21 -3.73 -10.45
C ILE A 95 1.92 -3.31 -11.15
N CYS A 96 1.17 -2.40 -10.53
CA CYS A 96 -0.04 -1.81 -11.12
C CYS A 96 0.31 -0.43 -11.71
N PRO A 97 0.43 -0.25 -13.04
CA PRO A 97 0.61 1.08 -13.61
C PRO A 97 -0.48 2.02 -13.10
N TRP A 98 -0.11 3.24 -12.68
CA TRP A 98 -1.05 4.19 -12.07
C TRP A 98 -2.26 4.50 -12.96
N LYS A 99 -2.12 4.41 -14.28
CA LYS A 99 -3.21 4.65 -15.23
C LYS A 99 -4.26 3.54 -15.25
N ASP A 100 -3.87 2.34 -14.82
CA ASP A 100 -4.69 1.12 -14.89
C ASP A 100 -5.26 0.69 -13.53
N PHE A 101 -4.85 1.38 -12.45
CA PHE A 101 -5.33 1.21 -11.08
C PHE A 101 -6.54 2.11 -10.81
#